data_AF-A0A502MPV5-F1
#
_entry.id   AF-A0A502MPV5-F1
#
_cell.length_a   1.000
_cell.length_b   1.000
_cell.length_c   1.000
_cell.angle_alpha   90.00
_cell.angle_beta   90.00
_cell.angle_gamma   90.00
#
_symmetry.space_group_name_H-M   'P 1'
#
loop_
_entity.id
_entity.type
_entity.pdbx_description
1 polymer ?
#
loop_
_entity_poly.entity_id
_entity_poly.type
_entity_poly.pdbx_seq_one_letter_code
_entity_poly.pdbx_strand_id
1 'polypeptide(L)' 'MSASEKLMMIVSTKGAKGVRSKLSPAFSATRPKDVFGSLPSRRKPKTLEEMHAGVLAEARRRARV' A
#
# COMPACT_ATOMS: atom_id res chain seq x y z
N MET A 1 -6.41 -14.12 -8.34
CA MET A 1 -6.57 -13.08 -7.31
C MET A 1 -5.84 -11.83 -7.78
N SER A 2 -6.57 -10.75 -8.06
CA SER A 2 -6.04 -9.53 -8.68
C SER A 2 -5.41 -8.60 -7.63
N ALA A 3 -4.42 -7.79 -8.00
CA ALA A 3 -3.77 -6.81 -7.10
C ALA A 3 -4.79 -5.84 -6.45
N SER A 4 -5.92 -5.60 -7.11
CA SER A 4 -7.06 -4.83 -6.56
C SER A 4 -7.74 -5.49 -5.36
N GLU A 5 -7.72 -6.82 -5.29
CA GLU A 5 -8.28 -7.63 -4.19
C GLU A 5 -7.40 -7.55 -2.94
N LYS A 6 -6.08 -7.38 -3.13
CA LYS A 6 -5.08 -7.30 -2.06
C LYS A 6 -5.12 -5.97 -1.31
N LEU A 7 -5.48 -4.87 -1.98
CA LEU A 7 -5.56 -3.54 -1.37
C LEU A 7 -6.76 -3.42 -0.41
N MET A 8 -7.86 -4.11 -0.69
CA MET A 8 -9.08 -4.09 0.14
C MET A 8 -8.90 -4.81 1.49
N MET A 9 -7.86 -5.62 1.66
CA MET A 9 -7.58 -6.36 2.90
C MET A 9 -6.91 -5.50 3.98
N ILE A 10 -6.29 -4.37 3.63
CA ILE A 10 -5.42 -3.59 4.54
C ILE A 10 -6.24 -2.72 5.53
N VAL A 11 -7.54 -2.50 5.30
CA VAL A 11 -8.39 -1.63 6.15
C VAL A 11 -9.36 -2.42 7.04
N SER A 12 -8.95 -3.57 7.59
CA SER A 12 -9.80 -4.34 8.51
C SER A 12 -9.35 -4.15 9.96
N THR A 13 -9.84 -3.09 10.61
CA THR A 13 -9.82 -3.01 12.08
C THR A 13 -10.91 -3.94 12.63
N LYS A 14 -10.48 -4.96 13.38
CA LYS A 14 -11.29 -6.04 13.95
C LYS A 14 -12.36 -5.52 14.92
N GLY A 15 -13.64 -5.86 14.70
CA GLY A 15 -14.78 -5.57 15.58
C GLY A 15 -16.02 -6.40 15.19
N ALA A 16 -16.86 -6.79 16.15
CA ALA A 16 -17.64 -8.03 16.16
C ALA A 16 -18.86 -8.13 15.22
N LYS A 17 -19.12 -9.39 14.81
CA LYS A 17 -20.36 -10.05 14.34
C LYS A 17 -21.49 -9.18 13.75
N GLY A 18 -21.79 -9.45 12.48
CA GLY A 18 -23.13 -9.29 11.91
C GLY A 18 -23.17 -8.43 10.65
N VAL A 19 -23.35 -9.08 9.50
CA VAL A 19 -23.59 -8.50 8.16
C VAL A 19 -22.47 -7.60 7.64
N ARG A 20 -21.65 -8.19 6.76
CA ARG A 20 -20.77 -7.47 5.84
C ARG A 20 -21.64 -6.74 4.81
N SER A 21 -22.14 -5.55 5.14
CA SER A 21 -22.54 -4.61 4.11
C SER A 21 -21.30 -4.33 3.28
N LYS A 22 -21.30 -4.74 2.01
CA LYS A 22 -20.26 -4.30 1.06
C LYS A 22 -20.39 -2.79 1.04
N LEU A 23 -19.51 -2.08 1.76
CA LEU A 23 -19.46 -0.64 1.72
C LEU A 23 -19.20 -0.29 0.26
N SER A 24 -20.19 0.31 -0.40
CA SER A 24 -19.93 0.99 -1.66
C SER A 24 -18.89 2.07 -1.34
N PRO A 25 -17.78 2.16 -2.10
CA PRO A 25 -16.89 3.29 -1.96
C PRO A 25 -17.73 4.58 -2.02
N ALA A 26 -17.64 5.40 -0.97
CA ALA A 26 -18.35 6.69 -0.90
C ALA A 26 -17.86 7.67 -1.99
N PHE A 27 -16.67 7.40 -2.53
CA PHE A 27 -16.03 8.18 -3.57
C PHE A 27 -15.59 7.27 -4.71
N SER A 28 -15.50 7.84 -5.91
CA SER A 28 -14.86 7.18 -7.04
C SER A 28 -13.40 6.86 -6.74
N ALA A 29 -12.87 5.81 -7.38
CA ALA A 29 -11.47 5.45 -7.23
C ALA A 29 -10.56 6.58 -7.73
N THR A 30 -9.74 7.14 -6.83
CA THR A 30 -8.77 8.17 -7.17
C THR A 30 -7.61 7.58 -7.96
N ARG A 31 -7.27 8.16 -9.11
CA ARG A 31 -6.06 7.75 -9.84
C ARG A 31 -4.87 8.57 -9.34
N PRO A 32 -3.64 8.04 -9.36
CA PRO A 32 -2.45 8.79 -8.91
C PRO A 32 -2.30 10.17 -9.58
N LYS A 33 -2.70 10.30 -10.86
CA LYS A 33 -2.67 11.57 -11.60
C LYS A 33 -3.67 12.62 -11.11
N ASP A 34 -4.70 12.20 -10.37
CA ASP A 34 -5.73 13.07 -9.81
C ASP A 34 -5.34 13.56 -8.39
N VAL A 35 -4.20 13.07 -7.83
CA VAL A 35 -3.72 13.41 -6.48
C VAL A 35 -2.65 14.51 -6.57
N PHE A 36 -2.97 15.68 -6.00
CA PHE A 36 -1.98 16.75 -5.84
C PHE A 36 -0.80 16.26 -4.98
N GLY A 37 0.43 16.51 -5.44
CA GLY A 37 1.65 16.07 -4.77
C GLY A 37 2.06 14.62 -5.06
N SER A 38 1.36 13.90 -5.96
CA SER A 38 1.84 12.61 -6.45
C SER A 38 3.10 12.81 -7.30
N LEU A 39 4.22 12.27 -6.82
CA LEU A 39 5.48 12.36 -7.54
C LEU A 39 5.52 11.33 -8.69
N PRO A 40 6.05 11.70 -9.86
CA PRO A 40 6.20 10.75 -10.96
C PRO A 40 7.16 9.62 -10.57
N SER A 41 6.70 8.37 -10.63
CA SER A 41 7.61 7.23 -10.50
C SER A 41 8.39 7.06 -11.79
N ARG A 42 9.72 7.25 -11.72
CA ARG A 42 10.64 7.02 -12.85
C ARG A 42 11.19 5.59 -12.89
N ARG A 43 10.95 4.79 -11.86
CA ARG A 43 11.54 3.46 -11.71
C ARG A 43 10.47 2.38 -11.80
N LYS A 44 10.90 1.19 -12.21
CA LYS A 44 10.06 -0.02 -12.15
C LYS A 44 9.61 -0.27 -10.70
N PRO A 45 8.41 -0.82 -10.48
CA PRO A 45 8.00 -1.29 -9.16
C PRO A 45 9.04 -2.26 -8.61
N LYS A 46 9.31 -2.16 -7.30
CA LYS A 46 10.24 -3.06 -6.63
C LYS A 46 9.60 -4.40 -6.37
N THR A 47 10.39 -5.48 -6.40
CA THR A 47 9.97 -6.75 -5.83
C THR A 47 9.98 -6.69 -4.30
N LEU A 48 9.34 -7.65 -3.64
CA LEU A 48 9.37 -7.72 -2.18
C LEU A 48 10.80 -7.95 -1.68
N GLU A 49 11.58 -8.78 -2.37
CA GLU A 49 12.98 -9.06 -2.05
C GLU A 49 13.83 -7.79 -2.13
N GLU A 50 13.65 -6.96 -3.17
CA GLU A 50 14.33 -5.67 -3.31
C GLU A 50 13.93 -4.69 -2.20
N MET A 51 12.66 -4.71 -1.78
CA MET A 51 12.20 -3.91 -0.65
C MET A 51 12.87 -4.36 0.65
N HIS A 52 12.88 -5.66 0.94
CA HIS A 52 13.53 -6.22 2.13
C HIS A 52 15.02 -5.89 2.17
N ALA A 53 15.72 -6.07 1.04
CA ALA A 53 17.13 -5.71 0.91
C ALA A 53 17.37 -4.22 1.21
N GLY A 54 16.50 -3.34 0.71
CA GLY A 54 16.57 -1.89 0.97
C GLY A 54 16.40 -1.54 2.46
N VAL A 55 15.44 -2.17 3.14
CA VAL A 55 15.22 -1.95 4.58
C VAL A 55 16.44 -2.39 5.39
N LEU A 56 17.00 -3.57 5.09
CA LEU A 56 18.20 -4.07 5.77
C LEU A 56 19.42 -3.18 5.52
N ALA A 57 19.59 -2.68 4.31
CA ALA A 57 20.67 -1.76 3.97
C ALA A 57 20.56 -0.45 4.77
N GLU A 58 19.35 0.11 4.88
CA GLU A 58 19.11 1.34 5.62
C GLU A 58 19.32 1.15 7.14
N ALA A 59 18.87 0.02 7.70
CA ALA A 59 19.12 -0.31 9.11
C ALA A 59 20.62 -0.35 9.43
N ARG A 60 21.43 -1.00 8.57
CA ARG A 60 22.90 -1.03 8.74
C ARG A 60 23.53 0.35 8.61
N ARG A 61 23.01 1.20 7.72
CA ARG A 61 23.48 2.59 7.56
C ARG A 61 23.23 3.40 8.82
N ARG A 62 22.05 3.25 9.44
CA ARG A 62 21.66 3.97 10.66
C ARG A 62 22.26 3.41 11.94
N ALA A 63 22.69 2.14 11.95
CA ALA A 63 23.37 1.56 13.10
C ALA A 63 24.81 2.09 13.30
N ARG A 64 25.35 2.87 12.34
CA ARG A 64 26.70 3.44 12.37
C ARG A 64 26.71 4.96 12.62
N VAL A 65 25.57 5.57 12.89
CA VAL A 65 25.43 6.96 13.37
C VAL A 65 25.05 6.95 14.84
#